data_AF-A0A7S2TS02-F1
#
_entry.id   AF-A0A7S2TS02-F1
#
_cell.length_a   1.000
_cell.length_b   1.000
_cell.length_c   1.000
_cell.angle_alpha   90.00
_cell.angle_beta   90.00
_cell.angle_gamma   90.00
#
_symmetry.space_group_name_H-M   'P 1'
#
loop_
_entity.id
_entity.type
_entity.pdbx_description
1 polymer ?
#
loop_
_entity_poly.entity_id
_entity_poly.type
_entity_poly.pdbx_seq_one_letter_code
_entity_poly.pdbx_strand_id
1 'polypeptide(L)'
;AKKPATKKEELMLIGGAELEMMTLIVSNVAGKKVPVRIDGNAKVSALKAIVREAFEVKSSEEMRLFSSGKLITDDAKSIRDSGVKEMGTIQLLLTKYKPSVTILTLEGFGILLTDVTGSTTIEEI
;
A
#
# COMPACT_ATOMS: atom_id res chain seq x y z
N ALA A 1 33.87 -5.01 -28.23
CA ALA A 1 32.43 -4.66 -28.16
C ALA A 1 31.90 -5.07 -26.79
N LYS A 2 31.45 -4.12 -25.96
CA LYS A 2 30.81 -4.43 -24.67
C LYS A 2 29.38 -4.92 -24.96
N LYS A 3 29.03 -6.11 -24.46
CA LYS A 3 27.65 -6.60 -24.46
C LYS A 3 26.78 -5.57 -23.72
N PRO A 4 25.57 -5.23 -24.21
CA PRO A 4 24.67 -4.39 -23.44
C PRO A 4 24.27 -5.14 -22.17
N ALA A 5 24.50 -4.50 -21.03
CA ALA A 5 24.06 -4.99 -19.74
C ALA A 5 22.54 -5.16 -19.79
N THR A 6 22.05 -6.30 -19.32
CA THR A 6 20.61 -6.51 -19.15
C THR A 6 20.05 -5.47 -18.20
N LYS A 7 18.77 -5.08 -18.33
CA LYS A 7 18.11 -4.10 -17.43
C LYS A 7 18.28 -4.44 -15.94
N LYS A 8 18.53 -5.71 -15.62
CA LYS A 8 18.87 -6.24 -14.28
C LYS A 8 20.29 -5.83 -13.81
N GLU A 9 21.26 -5.82 -14.72
CA GLU A 9 22.65 -5.38 -14.48
C GLU A 9 22.77 -3.85 -14.43
N GLU A 10 21.99 -3.11 -15.22
CA GLU A 10 21.90 -1.64 -15.09
C GLU A 10 21.30 -1.22 -13.74
N LEU A 11 20.27 -1.94 -13.25
CA LEU A 11 19.72 -1.70 -11.91
C LEU A 11 20.72 -2.03 -10.79
N MET A 12 21.67 -2.96 -11.00
CA MET A 12 22.70 -3.32 -10.01
C MET A 12 23.83 -2.29 -9.88
N LEU A 13 24.02 -1.41 -10.88
CA LEU A 13 25.16 -0.49 -10.93
C LEU A 13 24.93 0.87 -10.23
N ILE A 14 23.71 1.16 -9.75
CA ILE A 14 23.36 2.48 -9.20
C ILE A 14 23.40 2.55 -7.65
N GLY A 15 23.86 1.50 -6.97
CA GLY A 15 24.08 1.55 -5.53
C GLY A 15 24.17 0.15 -4.96
N GLY A 16 25.27 -0.16 -4.27
CA GLY A 16 25.58 -1.47 -3.72
C GLY A 16 24.68 -1.95 -2.58
N ALA A 17 23.36 -1.91 -2.75
CA ALA A 17 22.39 -2.61 -1.93
C ALA A 17 22.07 -3.94 -2.60
N GLU A 18 22.45 -5.04 -1.96
CA GLU A 18 22.05 -6.38 -2.36
C GLU A 18 20.53 -6.49 -2.20
N LEU A 19 19.79 -6.56 -3.31
CA LEU A 19 18.34 -6.74 -3.29
C LEU A 19 18.01 -8.16 -2.83
N GLU A 20 17.38 -8.27 -1.66
CA GLU A 20 16.95 -9.54 -1.11
C GLU A 20 15.51 -9.83 -1.55
N MET A 21 15.38 -10.26 -2.81
CA MET A 21 14.09 -10.55 -3.41
C MET A 21 13.38 -11.71 -2.70
N MET A 22 12.16 -11.47 -2.25
CA MET A 22 11.27 -12.46 -1.67
C MET A 22 9.95 -12.52 -2.44
N THR A 23 9.27 -13.66 -2.35
CA THR A 23 7.92 -13.86 -2.92
C THR A 23 6.90 -13.93 -1.81
N LEU A 24 5.77 -13.26 -1.98
CA LEU A 24 4.65 -13.17 -1.05
C LEU A 24 3.36 -13.56 -1.73
N ILE A 25 2.39 -14.02 -0.95
CA ILE A 25 1.03 -14.28 -1.44
C ILE A 25 0.11 -13.23 -0.85
N VAL A 26 -0.45 -12.36 -1.68
CA VAL A 26 -1.46 -11.40 -1.22
C VAL A 26 -2.83 -12.00 -1.51
N SER A 27 -3.68 -12.08 -0.48
CA SER A 27 -5.03 -12.65 -0.58
C SER A 27 -6.07 -11.62 -0.17
N ASN A 28 -7.04 -11.32 -1.02
CA ASN A 28 -8.17 -10.49 -0.61
C ASN A 28 -9.24 -11.30 0.16
N VAL A 29 -10.20 -10.61 0.77
CA VAL A 29 -11.34 -11.23 1.48
C VAL A 29 -12.24 -12.07 0.58
N ALA A 30 -12.24 -11.83 -0.74
CA ALA A 30 -12.97 -12.62 -1.72
C ALA A 30 -12.22 -13.92 -2.12
N GLY A 31 -11.02 -14.16 -1.59
CA GLY A 31 -10.22 -15.36 -1.85
C GLY A 31 -9.30 -15.29 -3.07
N LYS A 32 -9.26 -14.18 -3.81
CA LYS A 32 -8.28 -13.96 -4.90
C LYS A 32 -6.88 -13.89 -4.28
N LYS A 33 -5.99 -14.77 -4.73
CA LYS A 33 -4.58 -14.84 -4.32
C LYS A 33 -3.68 -14.44 -5.48
N VAL A 34 -2.76 -13.52 -5.24
CA VAL A 34 -1.78 -13.07 -6.23
C VAL A 34 -0.38 -13.17 -5.64
N PRO A 35 0.57 -13.88 -6.29
CA PRO A 35 1.96 -13.87 -5.89
C PRO A 35 2.60 -12.52 -6.25
N VAL A 36 3.25 -11.89 -5.28
CA VAL A 36 3.97 -10.61 -5.45
C VAL A 36 5.44 -10.84 -5.14
N ARG A 37 6.31 -10.41 -6.05
CA ARG A 37 7.77 -10.48 -5.86
C ARG A 37 8.30 -9.09 -5.55
N ILE A 38 8.96 -8.94 -4.41
CA ILE A 38 9.42 -7.65 -3.87
C ILE A 38 10.70 -7.83 -3.06
N ASP A 39 11.51 -6.79 -2.95
CA ASP A 39 12.67 -6.76 -2.06
C ASP A 39 12.22 -6.76 -0.59
N GLY A 40 12.76 -7.67 0.23
CA GLY A 40 12.43 -7.78 1.65
C GLY A 40 12.82 -6.55 2.48
N ASN A 41 13.78 -5.76 1.99
CA ASN A 41 14.19 -4.50 2.60
C ASN A 41 13.37 -3.30 2.10
N ALA A 42 12.50 -3.49 1.11
CA ALA A 42 11.58 -2.45 0.66
C ALA A 42 10.54 -2.12 1.73
N LYS A 43 10.07 -0.87 1.69
CA LYS A 43 9.05 -0.35 2.58
C LYS A 43 7.67 -0.94 2.27
N VAL A 44 6.83 -1.04 3.27
CA VAL A 44 5.42 -1.47 3.13
C VAL A 44 4.65 -0.56 2.16
N SER A 45 4.98 0.73 2.07
CA SER A 45 4.41 1.64 1.07
C SER A 45 4.62 1.17 -0.38
N ALA A 46 5.80 0.61 -0.70
CA ALA A 46 6.08 0.07 -2.01
C ALA A 46 5.25 -1.19 -2.30
N LEU A 47 5.08 -2.06 -1.29
CA LEU A 47 4.20 -3.23 -1.40
C LEU A 47 2.74 -2.80 -1.66
N LYS A 48 2.23 -1.79 -0.94
CA LYS A 48 0.88 -1.26 -1.17
C LYS A 48 0.68 -0.76 -2.60
N ALA A 49 1.68 -0.12 -3.20
CA ALA A 49 1.62 0.33 -4.58
C ALA A 49 1.47 -0.86 -5.56
N ILE A 50 2.29 -1.90 -5.41
CA ILE A 50 2.21 -3.11 -6.25
C ILE A 50 0.86 -3.81 -6.07
N VAL A 51 0.39 -3.94 -4.83
CA VAL A 51 -0.90 -4.58 -4.53
C VAL A 51 -2.06 -3.77 -5.12
N ARG A 52 -1.99 -2.44 -5.09
CA ARG A 52 -3.03 -1.56 -5.64
C ARG A 52 -3.17 -1.77 -7.14
N GLU A 53 -2.06 -1.90 -7.86
CA GLU A 53 -2.05 -2.21 -9.28
C GLU A 53 -2.57 -3.64 -9.54
N ALA A 54 -2.04 -4.65 -8.84
CA ALA A 54 -2.39 -6.06 -9.06
C ALA A 54 -3.85 -6.44 -8.72
N PHE A 55 -4.46 -5.71 -7.79
CA PHE A 55 -5.86 -5.90 -7.40
C PHE A 55 -6.80 -4.83 -7.97
N GLU A 56 -6.30 -3.94 -8.83
CA GLU A 56 -7.07 -2.87 -9.47
C GLU A 56 -7.86 -2.03 -8.45
N VAL A 57 -7.21 -1.73 -7.32
CA VAL A 57 -7.82 -1.03 -6.18
C VAL A 57 -8.02 0.44 -6.52
N LYS A 58 -9.23 0.96 -6.29
CA LYS A 58 -9.56 2.35 -6.61
C LYS A 58 -8.90 3.32 -5.64
N SER A 59 -8.67 4.56 -6.10
CA SER A 59 -8.16 5.66 -5.26
C SER A 59 -9.01 5.96 -4.03
N SER A 60 -10.31 5.71 -4.12
CA SER A 60 -11.29 5.87 -3.04
C SER A 60 -11.30 4.74 -2.00
N GLU A 61 -10.41 3.75 -2.10
CA GLU A 61 -10.34 2.63 -1.16
C GLU A 61 -9.09 2.73 -0.28
N GLU A 62 -9.30 2.59 1.02
CA GLU A 62 -8.24 2.44 2.00
C GLU A 62 -7.79 0.98 2.01
N MET A 63 -6.47 0.79 1.90
CA MET A 63 -5.83 -0.52 1.87
C MET A 63 -5.26 -0.87 3.25
N ARG A 64 -5.75 -1.97 3.83
CA ARG A 64 -5.23 -2.54 5.08
C ARG A 64 -4.60 -3.89 4.80
N LEU A 65 -3.32 -4.00 5.16
CA LEU A 65 -2.53 -5.22 5.00
C LEU A 65 -2.33 -5.88 6.36
N PHE A 66 -2.65 -7.17 6.45
CA PHE A 66 -2.46 -7.96 7.66
C PHE A 66 -1.45 -9.07 7.42
N SER A 67 -0.46 -9.16 8.30
CA SER A 67 0.50 -10.26 8.35
C SER A 67 0.25 -11.09 9.60
N SER A 68 0.06 -12.41 9.46
CA SER A 68 -0.19 -13.31 10.58
C SER A 68 -1.31 -12.84 11.52
N GLY A 69 -2.37 -12.25 10.96
CA GLY A 69 -3.50 -11.68 11.72
C GLY A 69 -3.26 -10.31 12.35
N LYS A 70 -2.05 -9.73 12.23
CA LYS A 70 -1.72 -8.40 12.74
C LYS A 70 -1.74 -7.36 11.62
N LEU A 71 -2.44 -6.25 11.85
CA LEU A 71 -2.42 -5.10 10.94
C LEU A 71 -1.01 -4.51 10.87
N ILE A 72 -0.51 -4.29 9.66
CA ILE A 72 0.73 -3.55 9.42
C ILE A 72 0.37 -2.06 9.45
N THR A 73 0.73 -1.38 10.53
CA THR A 73 0.35 0.02 10.79
C THR A 73 1.34 1.04 10.26
N ASP A 74 2.58 0.63 9.98
CA ASP A 74 3.67 1.51 9.60
C ASP A 74 4.11 1.26 8.16
N ASP A 75 3.89 2.27 7.30
CA ASP A 75 4.21 2.23 5.88
C ASP A 75 5.70 2.46 5.59
N ALA A 76 6.45 3.02 6.55
CA ALA A 76 7.89 3.21 6.43
C ALA A 76 8.69 1.96 6.85
N LYS A 77 8.04 1.03 7.54
CA LYS A 77 8.65 -0.24 7.96
C LYS A 77 9.03 -1.11 6.77
N SER A 78 10.14 -1.82 6.86
CA SER A 78 10.51 -2.83 5.86
C SER A 78 9.57 -4.03 5.91
N ILE A 79 9.48 -4.78 4.81
CA ILE A 79 8.67 -6.00 4.75
C ILE A 79 9.16 -7.05 5.74
N ARG A 80 10.48 -7.26 5.85
CA ARG A 80 11.05 -8.19 6.83
C ARG A 80 10.72 -7.80 8.26
N ASP A 81 10.88 -6.53 8.62
CA ASP A 81 10.60 -6.06 9.98
C ASP A 81 9.10 -6.11 10.30
N SER A 82 8.23 -6.06 9.28
CA SER A 82 6.78 -6.24 9.44
C SER A 82 6.37 -7.68 9.83
N GLY A 83 7.33 -8.61 9.92
CA GLY A 83 7.12 -9.99 10.33
C GLY A 83 6.61 -10.89 9.21
N VAL A 84 6.69 -10.44 7.96
CA VAL A 84 6.30 -11.21 6.78
C VAL A 84 7.48 -12.10 6.36
N LYS A 85 7.21 -13.39 6.12
CA LYS A 85 8.21 -14.39 5.68
C LYS A 85 8.09 -14.67 4.19
N GLU A 86 9.12 -15.29 3.61
CA GLU A 86 9.06 -15.83 2.25
C GLU A 86 7.89 -16.82 2.11
N MET A 87 7.16 -16.70 0.99
CA MET A 87 5.90 -17.39 0.70
C MET A 87 4.78 -17.15 1.74
N GLY A 88 4.96 -16.18 2.64
CA GLY A 88 3.95 -15.79 3.61
C GLY A 88 2.71 -15.19 2.95
N THR A 89 1.56 -15.38 3.60
CA THR A 89 0.30 -14.78 3.14
C THR A 89 0.05 -13.44 3.83
N ILE A 90 -0.16 -12.39 3.03
CA ILE A 90 -0.66 -11.10 3.47
C ILE A 90 -2.15 -11.03 3.13
N GLN A 91 -2.99 -10.78 4.13
CA GLN A 91 -4.41 -10.56 3.91
C GLN A 91 -4.65 -9.09 3.55
N LEU A 92 -5.38 -8.87 2.46
CA LEU A 92 -5.78 -7.57 1.95
C LEU A 92 -7.25 -7.33 2.31
N LEU A 93 -7.48 -6.26 3.07
CA LEU A 93 -8.81 -5.70 3.29
C LEU A 93 -8.88 -4.33 2.61
N LEU A 94 -9.93 -4.14 1.83
CA LEU A 94 -10.27 -2.85 1.22
C LEU A 94 -11.48 -2.30 1.95
N THR A 95 -11.39 -1.07 2.42
CA THR A 95 -12.52 -0.34 2.98
C THR A 95 -12.77 0.90 2.15
N LYS A 96 -14.04 1.24 1.91
CA LYS A 96 -14.38 2.50 1.24
C LYS A 96 -13.89 3.65 2.13
N TYR A 97 -12.99 4.46 1.62
CA TYR A 97 -12.60 5.70 2.28
C TYR A 97 -13.77 6.67 2.14
N LYS A 98 -14.35 7.07 3.27
CA LYS A 98 -15.39 8.10 3.36
C LYS A 98 -14.81 9.24 4.18
N PRO A 99 -14.18 10.24 3.54
CA PRO A 99 -13.72 11.41 4.25
C PRO A 99 -14.93 12.13 4.84
N SER A 100 -14.77 12.63 6.05
CA SER A 100 -15.77 13.49 6.69
C SER A 100 -15.12 14.73 7.25
N VAL A 101 -15.78 15.87 7.11
CA VAL A 101 -15.34 17.15 7.65
C VAL A 101 -16.40 17.65 8.62
N THR A 102 -15.97 18.15 9.78
CA THR A 102 -16.87 18.84 10.72
C THR A 102 -16.60 20.33 10.65
N ILE A 103 -17.59 21.12 10.26
CA ILE A 103 -17.53 22.58 10.31
C ILE A 103 -18.02 23.03 11.69
N LEU A 104 -17.16 23.73 12.42
CA LEU A 104 -17.54 24.37 13.68
C LEU A 104 -18.11 25.77 13.39
N THR A 105 -19.36 25.99 13.79
CA THR A 105 -20.02 27.29 13.62
C THR A 105 -19.64 28.25 14.74
N LEU A 106 -19.79 29.55 14.49
CA LEU A 106 -19.60 30.59 15.53
C LEU A 106 -20.63 30.47 16.66
N GLU A 107 -21.76 29.81 16.41
CA GLU A 107 -22.81 29.51 17.40
C GLU A 107 -22.47 28.27 18.26
N GLY A 108 -21.35 27.60 17.99
CA GLY A 108 -20.82 26.52 18.83
C GLY A 108 -21.35 25.13 18.51
N PHE A 109 -22.19 24.96 17.49
CA PHE A 109 -22.59 23.64 17.00
C PHE A 109 -21.78 23.21 15.77
N GLY A 110 -21.60 21.89 15.62
CA GLY A 110 -20.84 21.29 14.53
C GLY A 110 -21.74 20.72 13.44
N ILE A 111 -21.43 21.02 12.17
CA ILE A 111 -22.07 20.42 11.00
C ILE A 111 -21.15 19.33 10.45
N LEU A 112 -21.61 18.08 10.44
CA LEU A 112 -20.86 16.95 9.89
C LEU A 112 -21.20 16.77 8.40
N LEU A 113 -20.17 16.76 7.57
CA LEU A 113 -20.26 16.49 6.13
C LEU A 113 -19.60 15.14 5.87
N THR A 114 -20.35 14.18 5.29
CA THR A 114 -19.90 12.79 5.13
C THR A 114 -19.58 12.38 3.68
N ASP A 115 -19.86 13.24 2.72
CA ASP A 115 -19.65 13.00 1.28
C ASP A 115 -18.63 13.98 0.67
N VAL A 116 -17.66 14.40 1.48
CA VAL A 116 -16.52 15.18 0.99
C VAL A 116 -15.45 14.24 0.46
N THR A 117 -14.89 14.52 -0.70
CA THR A 117 -13.71 13.88 -1.30
C THR A 117 -12.46 14.76 -1.14
N GLY A 118 -11.25 14.20 -1.33
CA GLY A 118 -10.00 14.96 -1.29
C GLY A 118 -9.85 16.03 -2.39
N SER A 119 -10.77 16.07 -3.36
CA SER A 119 -10.85 17.09 -4.42
C SER A 119 -11.98 18.10 -4.22
N THR A 120 -12.82 17.93 -3.20
CA THR A 120 -13.94 18.86 -2.92
C THR A 120 -13.38 20.22 -2.56
N THR A 121 -13.86 21.27 -3.23
CA THR A 121 -13.41 22.63 -2.93
C THR A 121 -14.23 23.25 -1.79
N ILE A 122 -13.76 24.37 -1.25
CA ILE A 122 -14.48 25.09 -0.18
C ILE A 122 -15.82 25.62 -0.71
N GLU A 123 -15.90 25.98 -1.99
CA GLU A 123 -17.10 26.49 -2.63
C GLU A 123 -18.18 25.42 -2.87
N GLU A 124 -17.80 24.12 -2.83
CA GLU A 124 -18.70 22.98 -3.00
C GLU A 124 -19.25 22.45 -1.66
N ILE A 125 -18.84 23.06 -0.55
CA ILE A 125 -19.21 22.72 0.83
C ILE A 125 -20.20 23.75 1.39
#